data_AF-A0A951E6I6-F1
#
_entry.id   AF-A0A951E6I6-F1
#
_cell.length_a   1.000
_cell.length_b   1.000
_cell.length_c   1.000
_cell.angle_alpha   90.00
_cell.angle_beta   90.00
_cell.angle_gamma   90.00
#
_symmetry.space_group_name_H-M   'P 1'
#
loop_
_entity.id
_entity.type
_entity.pdbx_description
1 polymer ?
#
loop_
_entity_poly.entity_id
_entity_poly.type
_entity_poly.pdbx_seq_one_letter_code
_entity_poly.pdbx_strand_id
1 'polypeptide(L)'
;MSVATVAAVDPDRHALVLPECQCGTCAPTWARRRGKSRRFSEPVTLVAALEREDAVARPGMVEQHRECLEQMTAVADRVIAVTARDDLSRPGGGLALVMFAAELASAVRADEYRGELPAGLVRVCEQAVTAATLAAAGCLSGLVEMMQMLSALAD
;
A
#
# COMPACT_ATOMS: atom_id res chain seq x y z
N MET A 1 24.02 -23.54 -1.61
CA MET A 1 24.19 -22.09 -1.38
C MET A 1 23.22 -21.70 -0.28
N SER A 2 23.73 -21.33 0.90
CA SER A 2 22.90 -21.00 2.07
C SER A 2 22.38 -19.58 1.91
N VAL A 3 21.08 -19.43 1.64
CA VAL A 3 20.42 -18.12 1.69
C VAL A 3 20.35 -17.77 3.17
N ALA A 4 21.25 -16.91 3.63
CA ALA A 4 21.19 -16.36 4.97
C ALA A 4 19.87 -15.61 5.09
N THR A 5 18.93 -16.15 5.86
CA THR A 5 17.71 -15.47 6.26
C THR A 5 18.15 -14.29 7.13
N VAL A 6 18.28 -13.11 6.53
CA VAL A 6 18.47 -11.88 7.28
C VAL A 6 17.21 -11.72 8.13
N ALA A 7 17.34 -11.87 9.45
CA ALA A 7 16.23 -11.62 10.35
C ALA A 7 15.77 -10.16 10.14
N ALA A 8 14.50 -9.98 9.79
CA ALA A 8 13.92 -8.65 9.64
C ALA A 8 14.10 -7.89 10.97
N VAL A 9 14.78 -6.75 10.91
CA VAL A 9 14.95 -5.87 12.06
C VAL A 9 13.72 -4.96 12.11
N ASP A 10 12.99 -5.01 13.22
CA ASP A 10 11.83 -4.14 13.41
C ASP A 10 12.27 -2.65 13.45
N PRO A 11 11.52 -1.75 12.79
CA PRO A 11 11.75 -0.31 12.90
C PRO A 11 11.50 0.20 14.33
N ASP A 12 12.33 1.13 14.80
CA ASP A 12 12.26 1.62 16.18
C ASP A 12 11.28 2.80 16.33
N ARG A 13 11.20 3.66 15.30
CA ARG A 13 10.50 4.95 15.35
C ARG A 13 9.17 4.95 14.61
N HIS A 14 8.92 3.95 13.77
CA HIS A 14 7.72 3.82 12.95
C HIS A 14 7.11 2.44 13.04
N ALA A 15 5.81 2.35 12.79
CA ALA A 15 5.10 1.08 12.63
C ALA A 15 4.07 1.20 11.51
N LEU A 16 3.84 0.11 10.78
CA LEU A 16 2.70 0.00 9.88
C LEU A 16 1.44 -0.26 10.71
N VAL A 17 0.54 0.71 10.73
CA VAL A 17 -0.70 0.66 11.51
C VAL A 17 -1.86 0.27 10.59
N LEU A 18 -2.53 -0.82 10.94
CA LEU A 18 -3.78 -1.23 10.31
C LEU A 18 -4.94 -0.42 10.89
N PRO A 19 -5.88 0.07 10.07
CA PRO A 19 -7.06 0.77 10.57
C PRO A 19 -7.96 -0.18 11.36
N GLU A 20 -8.49 0.29 12.49
CA GLU A 20 -9.42 -0.47 13.34
C GLU A 20 -10.87 -0.44 12.80
N CYS A 21 -11.14 0.32 11.73
CA CYS A 21 -12.47 0.47 11.16
C CYS A 21 -12.76 -0.55 10.05
N GLN A 22 -14.04 -0.89 9.88
CA GLN A 22 -14.51 -1.84 8.86
C GLN A 22 -15.06 -1.16 7.60
N CYS A 23 -14.83 0.15 7.41
CA CYS A 23 -15.42 0.91 6.30
C CYS A 23 -14.80 0.58 4.92
N GLY A 24 -13.71 -0.19 4.88
CA GLY A 24 -13.06 -0.61 3.64
C GLY A 24 -12.37 0.51 2.85
N THR A 25 -12.40 1.75 3.35
CA THR A 25 -11.83 2.93 2.68
C THR A 25 -10.60 3.48 3.37
N CYS A 26 -10.38 3.12 4.64
CA CYS A 26 -9.16 3.47 5.34
C CYS A 26 -8.06 2.51 4.91
N ALA A 27 -6.99 3.04 4.33
CA ALA A 27 -5.78 2.29 4.05
C ALA A 27 -4.95 2.11 5.34
N PRO A 28 -4.16 1.02 5.45
CA PRO A 28 -3.01 0.97 6.34
C PRO A 28 -2.09 2.18 6.12
N THR A 29 -1.40 2.61 7.17
CA THR A 29 -0.49 3.76 7.09
C THR A 29 0.72 3.56 7.97
N TRP A 30 1.87 4.05 7.54
CA TRP A 30 3.02 4.17 8.42
C TRP A 30 2.75 5.27 9.44
N ALA A 31 3.09 5.04 10.70
CA ALA A 31 2.88 6.03 11.73
C ALA A 31 4.08 6.12 12.67
N ARG A 32 4.35 7.34 13.14
CA ARG A 32 5.28 7.62 14.23
C ARG A 32 4.55 7.90 15.53
N ARG A 33 5.31 7.92 16.63
CA ARG A 33 4.80 8.35 17.94
C ARG A 33 4.65 9.86 18.00
N ARG A 34 3.51 10.33 18.52
CA ARG A 34 3.27 11.76 18.77
C ARG A 34 3.75 12.16 20.16
N GLY A 35 4.78 13.01 20.25
CA GLY A 35 5.31 13.51 21.51
C GLY A 35 5.79 12.39 22.45
N LYS A 36 5.29 12.35 23.69
CA LYS A 36 5.63 11.31 24.69
C LYS A 36 4.73 10.06 24.62
N SER A 37 3.82 9.98 23.66
CA SER A 37 2.94 8.82 23.50
C SER A 37 3.73 7.56 23.18
N ARG A 38 3.35 6.42 23.78
CA ARG A 38 3.87 5.09 23.38
C ARG A 38 3.18 4.53 22.14
N ARG A 39 2.03 5.09 21.74
CA ARG A 39 1.26 4.65 20.56
C ARG A 39 1.76 5.34 19.30
N PHE A 40 1.88 4.58 18.22
CA PHE A 40 2.07 5.10 16.87
C PHE A 40 0.73 5.63 16.37
N SER A 41 0.65 6.94 16.14
CA SER A 41 -0.64 7.61 15.86
C SER A 41 -0.54 8.80 14.90
N GLU A 42 0.67 9.24 14.56
CA GLU A 42 0.88 10.33 13.62
C GLU A 42 1.27 9.73 12.26
N PRO A 43 0.39 9.79 11.24
CA PRO A 43 0.64 9.16 9.96
C PRO A 43 1.77 9.84 9.20
N VAL A 44 2.56 9.04 8.49
CA VAL A 44 3.65 9.42 7.60
C VAL A 44 3.64 8.53 6.37
N THR A 45 4.26 8.96 5.29
CA THR A 45 4.45 8.09 4.11
C THR A 45 5.56 7.07 4.38
N LEU A 46 5.56 5.94 3.65
CA LEU A 46 6.66 4.98 3.68
C LEU A 46 8.03 5.65 3.47
N VAL A 47 8.17 6.52 2.47
CA VAL A 47 9.42 7.24 2.17
C VAL A 47 9.88 8.08 3.37
N ALA A 48 8.97 8.86 3.96
CA ALA A 48 9.30 9.68 5.14
C ALA A 48 9.67 8.82 6.37
N ALA A 49 9.11 7.62 6.49
CA ALA A 49 9.49 6.67 7.52
C ALA A 49 10.91 6.12 7.27
N LEU A 50 11.21 5.70 6.04
CA LEU A 50 12.54 5.18 5.65
C LEU A 50 13.66 6.20 5.87
N GLU A 51 13.40 7.49 5.60
CA GLU A 51 14.35 8.59 5.83
C GLU A 51 14.81 8.70 7.28
N ARG A 52 13.93 8.33 8.22
CA ARG A 52 14.13 8.51 9.66
C ARG A 52 14.58 7.25 10.38
N GLU A 53 14.57 6.12 9.69
CA GLU A 53 14.98 4.82 10.22
C GLU A 53 16.40 4.44 9.80
N ASP A 54 16.99 3.54 10.58
CA ASP A 54 18.29 2.99 10.30
C ASP A 54 18.27 2.16 9.01
N ALA A 55 19.35 2.24 8.22
CA ALA A 55 19.44 1.56 6.93
C ALA A 55 19.22 0.03 7.03
N VAL A 56 19.52 -0.57 8.18
CA VAL A 56 19.31 -2.01 8.44
C VAL A 56 17.83 -2.40 8.56
N ALA A 57 16.95 -1.47 8.93
CA ALA A 57 15.51 -1.72 9.06
C ALA A 57 14.74 -1.50 7.74
N ARG A 58 15.30 -0.70 6.82
CA ARG A 58 14.64 -0.30 5.56
C ARG A 58 14.14 -1.47 4.71
N PRO A 59 14.94 -2.55 4.48
CA PRO A 59 14.45 -3.70 3.72
C PRO A 59 13.24 -4.38 4.38
N GLY A 60 13.26 -4.54 5.72
CA GLY A 60 12.16 -5.14 6.47
C GLY A 60 10.89 -4.29 6.40
N MET A 61 11.01 -2.97 6.46
CA MET A 61 9.87 -2.06 6.28
C MET A 61 9.26 -2.16 4.87
N VAL A 62 10.08 -2.19 3.83
CA VAL A 62 9.62 -2.34 2.43
C VAL A 62 8.96 -3.71 2.23
N GLU A 63 9.51 -4.76 2.82
CA GLU A 63 8.91 -6.09 2.80
C GLU A 63 7.56 -6.13 3.51
N GLN A 64 7.46 -5.56 4.72
CA GLN A 64 6.19 -5.48 5.45
C GLN A 64 5.12 -4.71 4.67
N HIS A 65 5.49 -3.62 4.02
CA HIS A 65 4.58 -2.84 3.19
C HIS A 65 4.11 -3.64 1.96
N ARG A 66 5.02 -4.35 1.28
CA ARG A 66 4.69 -5.28 0.18
C ARG A 66 3.70 -6.36 0.62
N GLU A 67 3.95 -7.03 1.75
CA GLU A 67 3.07 -8.10 2.26
C GLU A 67 1.66 -7.60 2.56
N CYS A 68 1.57 -6.40 3.16
CA CYS A 68 0.29 -5.76 3.40
C CYS A 68 -0.43 -5.42 2.08
N LEU A 69 0.31 -4.92 1.08
CA LEU A 69 -0.24 -4.61 -0.23
C LEU A 69 -0.78 -5.86 -0.95
N GLU A 70 -0.09 -6.99 -0.86
CA GLU A 70 -0.56 -8.28 -1.42
C GLU A 70 -1.85 -8.75 -0.75
N GLN A 71 -1.96 -8.60 0.57
CA GLN A 71 -3.19 -8.93 1.30
C GLN A 71 -4.36 -8.05 0.87
N MET A 72 -4.13 -6.73 0.75
CA MET A 72 -5.14 -5.78 0.25
C MET A 72 -5.57 -6.12 -1.18
N THR A 73 -4.62 -6.46 -2.04
CA THR A 73 -4.88 -6.88 -3.43
C THR A 73 -5.75 -8.12 -3.47
N ALA A 74 -5.44 -9.15 -2.67
CA ALA A 74 -6.23 -10.36 -2.59
C ALA A 74 -7.66 -10.12 -2.06
N VAL A 75 -7.84 -9.15 -1.15
CA VAL A 75 -9.19 -8.71 -0.71
C VAL A 75 -9.94 -8.06 -1.88
N ALA A 76 -9.30 -7.16 -2.61
CA ALA A 76 -9.92 -6.49 -3.76
C ALA A 76 -10.32 -7.48 -4.86
N ASP A 77 -9.46 -8.44 -5.21
CA ASP A 77 -9.77 -9.49 -6.19
C ASP A 77 -11.00 -10.31 -5.79
N ARG A 78 -11.15 -10.64 -4.50
CA ARG A 78 -12.35 -11.32 -4.00
C ARG A 78 -13.60 -10.47 -4.16
N VAL A 79 -13.53 -9.17 -3.85
CA VAL A 79 -14.66 -8.25 -4.03
C VAL A 79 -15.04 -8.16 -5.50
N ILE A 80 -14.06 -7.99 -6.40
CA ILE A 80 -14.27 -7.92 -7.85
C ILE A 80 -14.94 -9.19 -8.37
N ALA A 81 -14.55 -10.36 -7.86
CA ALA A 81 -15.09 -11.63 -8.30
C ALA A 81 -16.56 -11.87 -7.91
N VAL A 82 -17.05 -11.24 -6.83
CA VAL A 82 -18.38 -11.56 -6.25
C VAL A 82 -19.41 -10.43 -6.36
N THR A 83 -19.03 -9.27 -6.90
CA THR A 83 -19.92 -8.10 -7.04
C THR A 83 -20.13 -7.73 -8.52
N ALA A 84 -21.11 -6.89 -8.84
CA ALA A 84 -21.27 -6.32 -10.18
C ALA A 84 -20.29 -5.16 -10.42
N ARG A 85 -19.99 -4.81 -11.67
CA ARG A 85 -18.98 -3.79 -12.00
C ARG A 85 -19.29 -2.40 -11.43
N ASP A 86 -20.56 -2.05 -11.41
CA ASP A 86 -21.15 -0.79 -10.95
C ASP A 86 -21.49 -0.79 -9.45
N ASP A 87 -21.11 -1.83 -8.71
CA ASP A 87 -21.35 -1.91 -7.27
C ASP A 87 -20.62 -0.79 -6.51
N LEU A 88 -21.39 0.04 -5.81
CA LEU A 88 -20.92 1.24 -5.10
C LEU A 88 -20.02 0.94 -3.89
N SER A 89 -19.88 -0.33 -3.49
CA SER A 89 -18.93 -0.75 -2.44
C SER A 89 -17.48 -0.87 -2.93
N ARG A 90 -17.26 -1.02 -4.25
CA ARG A 90 -15.92 -1.21 -4.85
C ARG A 90 -14.99 0.02 -4.77
N PRO A 91 -15.44 1.27 -5.03
CA PRO A 91 -14.51 2.38 -5.23
C PRO A 91 -13.67 2.74 -4.00
N GLY A 92 -14.26 2.59 -2.80
CA GLY A 92 -13.58 2.92 -1.54
C GLY A 92 -12.32 2.09 -1.29
N GLY A 93 -12.40 0.77 -1.52
CA GLY A 93 -11.25 -0.13 -1.41
C GLY A 93 -10.25 0.07 -2.55
N GLY A 94 -10.73 0.41 -3.76
CA GLY A 94 -9.88 0.73 -4.91
C GLY A 94 -8.98 1.96 -4.67
N LEU A 95 -9.52 3.02 -4.09
CA LEU A 95 -8.74 4.22 -3.76
C LEU A 95 -7.69 3.95 -2.67
N ALA A 96 -8.06 3.22 -1.61
CA ALA A 96 -7.11 2.84 -0.57
C ALA A 96 -5.95 2.00 -1.14
N LEU A 97 -6.27 1.05 -2.03
CA LEU A 97 -5.29 0.18 -2.67
C LEU A 97 -4.31 0.95 -3.57
N VAL A 98 -4.79 1.87 -4.40
CA VAL A 98 -3.90 2.64 -5.29
C VAL A 98 -2.99 3.59 -4.50
N MET A 99 -3.49 4.22 -3.44
CA MET A 99 -2.68 5.12 -2.61
C MET A 99 -1.58 4.35 -1.86
N PHE A 100 -1.92 3.18 -1.31
CA PHE A 100 -0.94 2.33 -0.63
C PHE A 100 0.10 1.78 -1.63
N ALA A 101 -0.32 1.32 -2.82
CA ALA A 101 0.59 0.89 -3.88
C ALA A 101 1.55 2.00 -4.33
N ALA A 102 1.07 3.24 -4.39
CA ALA A 102 1.89 4.39 -4.78
C ALA A 102 3.00 4.69 -3.77
N GLU A 103 2.79 4.45 -2.47
CA GLU A 103 3.85 4.57 -1.47
C GLU A 103 4.98 3.57 -1.72
N LEU A 104 4.65 2.31 -1.98
CA LEU A 104 5.64 1.29 -2.34
C LEU A 104 6.38 1.64 -3.62
N ALA A 105 5.65 2.06 -4.65
CA ALA A 105 6.21 2.47 -5.94
C ALA A 105 7.19 3.64 -5.78
N SER A 106 6.87 4.60 -4.91
CA SER A 106 7.73 5.73 -4.58
C SER A 106 9.04 5.26 -3.93
N ALA A 107 8.95 4.35 -2.95
CA ALA A 107 10.14 3.83 -2.25
C ALA A 107 11.11 3.05 -3.18
N VAL A 108 10.60 2.33 -4.18
CA VAL A 108 11.42 1.52 -5.09
C VAL A 108 11.81 2.22 -6.41
N ARG A 109 11.51 3.53 -6.53
CA ARG A 109 11.90 4.34 -7.68
C ARG A 109 13.42 4.50 -7.76
N ALA A 110 13.95 4.66 -8.97
CA ALA A 110 15.40 4.61 -9.24
C ALA A 110 16.22 5.67 -8.50
N ASP A 111 15.63 6.83 -8.22
CA ASP A 111 16.18 7.99 -7.54
C ASP A 111 15.92 8.02 -6.02
N GLU A 112 15.25 6.99 -5.47
CA GLU A 112 14.99 6.87 -4.03
C GLU A 112 15.75 5.68 -3.42
N TYR A 113 15.08 4.80 -2.66
CA TYR A 113 15.73 3.75 -1.88
C TYR A 113 16.09 2.52 -2.69
N ARG A 114 15.81 2.47 -3.99
CA ARG A 114 16.10 1.31 -4.85
C ARG A 114 17.55 0.83 -4.73
N GLY A 115 18.51 1.74 -4.69
CA GLY A 115 19.94 1.42 -4.59
C GLY A 115 20.37 0.82 -3.25
N GLU A 116 19.54 0.98 -2.22
CA GLU A 116 19.81 0.49 -0.85
C GLU A 116 19.09 -0.83 -0.56
N LEU A 117 18.19 -1.25 -1.44
CA LEU A 117 17.36 -2.44 -1.26
C LEU A 117 17.94 -3.64 -2.02
N PRO A 118 17.75 -4.87 -1.51
CA PRO A 118 18.09 -6.07 -2.26
C PRO A 118 17.34 -6.13 -3.61
N ALA A 119 18.06 -6.40 -4.71
CA ALA A 119 17.45 -6.44 -6.05
C ALA A 119 16.28 -7.43 -6.16
N GLY A 120 16.34 -8.54 -5.42
CA GLY A 120 15.25 -9.51 -5.33
C GLY A 120 13.98 -8.91 -4.71
N LEU A 121 14.14 -8.09 -3.66
CA LEU A 121 13.04 -7.39 -2.99
C LEU A 121 12.42 -6.33 -3.90
N VAL A 122 13.24 -5.50 -4.55
CA VAL A 122 12.77 -4.49 -5.52
C VAL A 122 11.88 -5.11 -6.59
N ARG A 123 12.32 -6.23 -7.17
CA ARG A 123 11.56 -6.93 -8.22
C ARG A 123 10.19 -7.41 -7.73
N VAL A 124 10.10 -8.00 -6.53
CA VAL A 124 8.81 -8.47 -6.00
C VAL A 124 7.91 -7.31 -5.58
N CYS A 125 8.47 -6.19 -5.13
CA CYS A 125 7.72 -4.97 -4.87
C CYS A 125 7.11 -4.39 -6.16
N GLU A 126 7.87 -4.32 -7.26
CA GLU A 126 7.35 -3.88 -8.56
C GLU A 126 6.19 -4.77 -9.06
N GLN A 127 6.29 -6.08 -8.84
CA GLN A 127 5.24 -7.05 -9.16
C GLN A 127 3.98 -6.80 -8.31
N ALA A 128 4.15 -6.61 -7.00
CA ALA A 128 3.04 -6.31 -6.08
C ALA A 128 2.34 -4.98 -6.44
N VAL A 129 3.10 -3.93 -6.74
CA VAL A 129 2.57 -2.63 -7.22
C VAL A 129 1.73 -2.82 -8.48
N THR A 130 2.24 -3.60 -9.44
CA THR A 130 1.53 -3.86 -10.70
C THR A 130 0.20 -4.58 -10.46
N ALA A 131 0.22 -5.66 -9.66
CA ALA A 131 -0.98 -6.42 -9.33
C ALA A 131 -2.02 -5.56 -8.58
N ALA A 132 -1.58 -4.79 -7.57
CA ALA A 132 -2.43 -3.88 -6.83
C ALA A 132 -3.05 -2.80 -7.73
N THR A 133 -2.29 -2.28 -8.69
CA THR A 133 -2.78 -1.26 -9.63
C THR A 133 -3.90 -1.83 -10.52
N LEU A 134 -3.75 -3.06 -11.01
CA LEU A 134 -4.78 -3.74 -11.81
C LEU A 134 -6.06 -3.98 -11.00
N ALA A 135 -5.94 -4.48 -9.76
CA ALA A 135 -7.08 -4.68 -8.87
C ALA A 135 -7.76 -3.35 -8.52
N ALA A 136 -6.99 -2.30 -8.23
CA ALA A 136 -7.52 -0.96 -7.96
C ALA A 136 -8.30 -0.42 -9.16
N ALA A 137 -7.77 -0.56 -10.38
CA ALA A 137 -8.47 -0.18 -11.60
C ALA A 137 -9.79 -0.96 -11.78
N GLY A 138 -9.79 -2.27 -11.48
CA GLY A 138 -10.99 -3.10 -11.49
C GLY A 138 -12.07 -2.57 -10.53
N CYS A 139 -11.67 -2.21 -9.31
CA CYS A 139 -12.56 -1.60 -8.31
C CYS A 139 -13.10 -0.22 -8.71
N LEU A 140 -12.29 0.60 -9.37
CA LEU A 140 -12.63 1.99 -9.72
C LEU A 140 -13.35 2.12 -11.07
N SER A 141 -13.28 1.11 -11.93
CA SER A 141 -13.78 1.20 -13.30
C SER A 141 -15.27 1.53 -13.41
N GLY A 142 -16.13 0.97 -12.54
CA GLY A 142 -17.57 1.26 -12.55
C GLY A 142 -17.92 2.69 -12.10
N LEU A 143 -17.10 3.30 -11.22
CA LEU A 143 -17.26 4.70 -10.82
C LEU A 143 -17.06 5.62 -12.02
N VAL A 144 -16.02 5.37 -12.83
CA VAL A 144 -15.70 6.18 -14.01
C VAL A 144 -16.85 6.11 -15.03
N GLU A 145 -17.38 4.90 -15.28
CA GLU A 145 -18.52 4.71 -16.19
C GLU A 145 -19.78 5.43 -15.67
N MET A 146 -20.07 5.33 -14.37
CA MET A 146 -21.18 6.04 -13.75
C MET A 146 -21.05 7.57 -13.88
N MET A 147 -19.86 8.12 -13.60
CA MET A 147 -19.62 9.55 -13.74
C MET A 147 -19.79 10.02 -15.19
N GLN A 148 -19.32 9.24 -16.16
CA GLN A 148 -19.50 9.55 -17.59
C GLN A 148 -20.98 9.56 -17.99
N MET A 149 -21.78 8.59 -17.52
CA MET A 149 -23.22 8.57 -17.76
C MET A 149 -23.93 9.77 -17.14
N LEU A 150 -23.56 10.16 -15.92
CA LEU A 150 -24.13 11.33 -15.25
C LEU A 150 -23.75 12.64 -15.95
N SER A 151 -22.51 12.78 -16.41
CA SER A 151 -22.08 13.94 -17.20
C SER A 151 -22.88 14.07 -18.49
N ALA A 152 -23.11 12.97 -19.21
CA ALA A 152 -23.90 12.97 -20.44
C ALA A 152 -25.39 13.31 -20.24
N LEU A 153 -25.91 13.23 -19.00
CA LEU A 153 -27.27 13.64 -18.66
C LEU A 153 -27.37 15.12 -18.25
N ALA A 154 -26.23 15.75 -17.94
CA ALA A 154 -26.13 17.16 -17.58
C ALA A 154 -25.84 18.07 -18.79
N ASP A 155 -25.51 17.47 -19.94
CA ASP A 155 -25.34 18.10 -21.25
C ASP A 155 -26.63 18.01 -22.09
#